data_AF-F3B0M2-F1
#
_entry.id   AF-F3B0M2-F1
#
_cell.length_a   1.000
_cell.length_b   1.000
_cell.length_c   1.000
_cell.angle_alpha   90.00
_cell.angle_beta   90.00
_cell.angle_gamma   90.00
#
_symmetry.space_group_name_H-M   'P 1'
#
loop_
_entity.id
_entity.type
_entity.pdbx_description
1 polymer ?
#
loop_
_entity_poly.entity_id
_entity_poly.type
_entity_poly.pdbx_seq_one_letter_code
_entity_poly.pdbx_strand_id
1 'polypeptide(L)'
;MEAIKFLSSEIGLDEVKTTFNSKTKTASIVGNKDGIQYTTTLTEHTSGHIQTNSMFEKNLGKDGLKKQIKELYSQGYKQREIADMLGVSQSTVSNYLKD
;
A
#
# COMPACT_ATOMS: atom_id res chain seq x y z
N MET A 1 -4.20 15.99 -8.28
CA MET A 1 -5.23 15.20 -7.57
C MET A 1 -6.16 14.44 -8.51
N GLU A 2 -6.40 14.91 -9.75
CA GLU A 2 -7.29 14.21 -10.70
C GLU A 2 -6.78 12.84 -11.18
N ALA A 3 -5.47 12.70 -11.41
CA ALA A 3 -4.88 11.41 -11.83
C ALA A 3 -5.09 10.28 -10.81
N ILE A 4 -5.14 10.62 -9.52
CA ILE A 4 -5.35 9.66 -8.43
C ILE A 4 -6.83 9.24 -8.38
N LYS A 5 -7.75 10.18 -8.65
CA LYS A 5 -9.19 9.90 -8.74
C LYS A 5 -9.54 9.01 -9.95
N PHE A 6 -8.80 9.18 -11.04
CA PHE A 6 -8.92 8.38 -12.25
C PHE A 6 -8.56 6.90 -12.00
N LEU A 7 -7.44 6.63 -11.32
CA LEU A 7 -7.01 5.27 -10.97
C LEU A 7 -8.02 4.53 -10.08
N SER A 8 -8.61 5.21 -9.09
CA SER A 8 -9.65 4.58 -8.25
C SER A 8 -10.91 4.21 -9.01
N SER A 9 -11.28 5.02 -10.03
CA SER A 9 -12.52 4.83 -10.79
C SER A 9 -12.39 3.80 -11.90
N GLU A 10 -11.21 3.66 -12.53
CA GLU A 10 -10.95 2.61 -13.53
C GLU A 10 -10.93 1.20 -12.93
N ILE A 11 -10.40 1.06 -11.71
CA ILE A 11 -10.22 -0.26 -11.09
C ILE A 11 -11.52 -0.74 -10.40
N GLY A 12 -12.46 0.17 -10.13
CA GLY A 12 -13.75 -0.13 -9.48
C GLY A 12 -13.57 -0.56 -8.03
N LEU A 13 -12.74 0.17 -7.29
CA LEU A 13 -12.41 -0.13 -5.89
C LEU A 13 -13.43 0.48 -4.93
N ASP A 14 -13.82 -0.30 -3.93
CA ASP A 14 -14.62 0.11 -2.78
C ASP A 14 -13.72 0.60 -1.62
N GLU A 15 -14.25 1.45 -0.74
CA GLU A 15 -13.54 2.04 0.42
C GLU A 15 -12.12 2.58 0.10
N VAL A 16 -12.00 3.42 -0.94
CA VAL A 16 -10.70 3.92 -1.40
C VAL A 16 -10.08 4.90 -0.40
N LYS A 17 -8.91 4.55 0.13
CA LYS A 17 -8.03 5.42 0.91
C LYS A 17 -6.89 5.94 0.04
N THR A 18 -6.66 7.24 0.08
CA THR A 18 -5.54 7.88 -0.61
C THR A 18 -4.60 8.52 0.38
N THR A 19 -3.30 8.25 0.23
CA THR A 19 -2.23 8.84 1.03
C THR A 19 -1.25 9.56 0.12
N PHE A 20 -0.77 10.73 0.53
CA PHE A 20 0.29 11.46 -0.17
C PHE A 20 1.38 11.86 0.81
N ASN A 21 2.61 11.44 0.53
CA ASN A 21 3.80 11.79 1.29
C ASN A 21 4.64 12.78 0.48
N SER A 22 4.61 14.05 0.87
CA SER A 22 5.33 15.13 0.19
C SER A 22 6.86 15.04 0.32
N LYS A 23 7.35 14.33 1.36
CA LYS A 23 8.78 14.19 1.65
C LYS A 23 9.44 13.15 0.74
N THR A 24 8.75 12.05 0.47
CA THR A 24 9.20 11.01 -0.47
C THR A 24 8.61 11.18 -1.87
N LYS A 25 7.75 12.19 -2.06
CA LYS A 25 6.98 12.42 -3.29
C LYS A 25 6.22 11.17 -3.74
N THR A 26 5.67 10.45 -2.76
CA THR A 26 4.94 9.20 -2.96
C THR A 26 3.44 9.43 -2.80
N ALA A 27 2.64 8.95 -3.74
CA ALA A 27 1.19 8.88 -3.65
C ALA A 27 0.75 7.41 -3.62
N SER A 28 -0.18 7.06 -2.76
CA SER A 28 -0.64 5.68 -2.58
C SER A 28 -2.16 5.64 -2.57
N ILE A 29 -2.73 4.70 -3.32
CA ILE A 29 -4.16 4.42 -3.38
C ILE A 29 -4.34 3.01 -2.88
N VAL A 30 -5.21 2.83 -1.88
CA VAL A 30 -5.59 1.52 -1.36
C VAL A 30 -7.10 1.41 -1.49
N GLY A 31 -7.61 0.34 -2.08
CA GLY A 31 -9.04 0.07 -2.14
C GLY A 31 -9.33 -1.42 -2.15
N ASN A 32 -10.58 -1.80 -1.90
CA ASN A 32 -11.01 -3.19 -1.76
C ASN A 32 -11.99 -3.56 -2.87
N LYS A 33 -11.87 -4.77 -3.41
CA LYS A 33 -12.84 -5.31 -4.36
C LYS A 33 -12.88 -6.83 -4.22
N ASP A 34 -14.07 -7.40 -4.07
CA ASP A 34 -14.26 -8.86 -3.95
C ASP A 34 -13.39 -9.54 -2.86
N GLY A 35 -13.13 -8.85 -1.75
CA GLY A 35 -12.24 -9.35 -0.69
C GLY A 35 -10.75 -9.28 -1.00
N ILE A 36 -10.35 -8.62 -2.09
CA ILE A 36 -8.97 -8.35 -2.47
C ILE A 36 -8.69 -6.85 -2.30
N GLN A 37 -7.63 -6.53 -1.57
CA GLN A 37 -7.08 -5.20 -1.43
C GLN A 37 -6.12 -4.90 -2.59
N TYR A 38 -6.37 -3.80 -3.30
CA TYR A 38 -5.54 -3.28 -4.37
C TYR A 38 -4.82 -2.05 -3.87
N THR A 39 -3.50 -2.04 -4.01
CA THR A 39 -2.64 -0.91 -3.67
C THR A 39 -1.90 -0.43 -4.91
N THR A 40 -2.05 0.84 -5.28
CA THR A 40 -1.24 1.50 -6.31
C THR A 40 -0.39 2.59 -5.67
N THR A 41 0.92 2.45 -5.74
CA THR A 41 1.90 3.43 -5.27
C THR A 41 2.56 4.11 -6.47
N LEU A 42 2.59 5.44 -6.48
CA LEU A 42 3.32 6.26 -7.44
C LEU A 42 4.39 7.05 -6.69
N THR A 43 5.66 6.85 -7.00
CA THR A 43 6.78 7.58 -6.40
C THR A 43 7.51 8.38 -7.47
N GLU A 44 7.69 9.67 -7.23
CA GLU A 44 8.49 10.55 -8.09
C GLU A 44 9.97 10.46 -7.72
N HIS A 45 10.79 10.11 -8.71
CA HIS A 45 12.25 10.08 -8.62
C HIS A 45 12.86 11.14 -9.54
N THR A 46 14.13 11.48 -9.33
CA THR A 46 14.87 12.45 -10.16
C THR A 46 14.94 12.07 -11.65
N SER A 47 14.70 10.80 -11.99
CA SER A 47 14.73 10.28 -13.36
C SER A 47 13.33 9.99 -13.94
N GLY A 48 12.25 10.38 -13.27
CA GLY A 48 10.87 10.14 -13.72
C GLY A 48 9.94 9.66 -12.61
N HIS A 49 8.86 8.96 -12.95
CA HIS A 49 7.93 8.40 -11.97
C HIS A 49 7.97 6.88 -11.98
N ILE A 50 8.01 6.26 -10.80
CA ILE A 50 7.86 4.82 -10.61
C ILE A 50 6.43 4.55 -10.18
N GLN A 51 5.68 3.79 -10.96
CA GLN A 51 4.38 3.26 -10.59
C GLN A 51 4.51 1.80 -10.18
N THR A 52 3.94 1.42 -9.05
CA THR A 52 3.89 0.06 -8.53
C THR A 52 2.45 -0.30 -8.21
N ASN A 53 1.95 -1.37 -8.83
CA ASN A 53 0.64 -1.92 -8.55
C ASN A 53 0.82 -3.23 -7.78
N SER A 54 0.09 -3.37 -6.69
CA SER A 54 0.12 -4.56 -5.84
C SER A 54 -1.31 -4.98 -5.49
N MET A 55 -1.58 -6.28 -5.47
CA MET A 55 -2.90 -6.85 -5.17
C MET A 55 -2.72 -7.91 -4.09
N PHE A 56 -3.57 -7.89 -3.07
CA PHE A 56 -3.42 -8.68 -1.86
C PHE A 56 -4.79 -9.17 -1.39
N GLU A 57 -4.98 -10.47 -1.16
CA GLU A 57 -6.24 -10.96 -0.59
C GLU A 57 -6.40 -10.44 0.85
N LYS A 58 -7.57 -9.88 1.21
CA LYS A 58 -7.84 -9.36 2.58
C LYS A 58 -7.80 -10.47 3.64
N ASN A 59 -7.92 -11.72 3.21
CA ASN A 59 -7.76 -12.94 4.03
C ASN A 59 -6.42 -13.64 3.79
N LEU A 60 -5.35 -12.87 3.50
CA LEU A 60 -4.00 -13.41 3.54
C LEU A 60 -3.75 -13.98 4.95
N GLY A 61 -3.59 -15.31 5.01
CA GLY A 61 -3.07 -15.97 6.22
C GLY A 61 -1.75 -15.33 6.65
N LYS A 62 -1.21 -15.76 7.80
CA LYS A 62 -0.02 -15.14 8.42
C LYS A 62 1.16 -14.93 7.44
N ASP A 63 1.40 -15.85 6.52
CA ASP A 63 2.44 -15.76 5.49
C ASP A 63 2.20 -14.66 4.46
N GLY A 64 0.95 -14.48 4.04
CA GLY A 64 0.57 -13.46 3.08
C GLY A 64 0.71 -12.04 3.67
N LEU A 65 0.28 -11.88 4.92
CA LEU A 65 0.46 -10.63 5.67
C LEU A 65 1.97 -10.32 5.86
N LYS A 66 2.79 -11.33 6.18
CA LYS A 66 4.25 -11.18 6.30
C LYS A 66 4.86 -10.67 4.99
N LYS A 67 4.49 -11.27 3.85
CA LYS A 67 5.00 -10.86 2.53
C LYS A 67 4.64 -9.41 2.21
N GLN A 68 3.38 -9.04 2.46
CA GLN A 68 2.87 -7.69 2.22
C GLN A 68 3.59 -6.64 3.09
N ILE A 69 3.84 -6.96 4.36
CA ILE A 69 4.64 -6.12 5.26
C ILE A 69 6.07 -5.94 4.73
N LYS A 70 6.72 -7.01 4.27
CA LYS A 70 8.09 -6.94 3.73
C LYS A 70 8.15 -6.15 2.44
N GLU A 71 7.18 -6.30 1.54
CA GLU A 71 7.11 -5.52 0.29
C GLU A 71 6.94 -4.03 0.57
N LEU A 72 5.99 -3.65 1.43
CA LEU A 72 5.79 -2.24 1.79
C LEU A 72 7.01 -1.66 2.52
N TYR A 73 7.65 -2.44 3.40
CA TYR A 73 8.88 -1.99 4.05
C TYR A 73 10.02 -1.78 3.05
N SER A 74 10.16 -2.68 2.06
CA SER A 74 11.14 -2.55 0.98
C SER A 74 10.86 -1.37 0.06
N GLN A 75 9.61 -0.94 -0.07
CA GLN A 75 9.23 0.29 -0.79
C GLN A 75 9.54 1.57 0.01
N GLY A 76 10.02 1.46 1.25
CA GLY A 76 10.44 2.60 2.09
C GLY A 76 9.37 3.09 3.06
N TYR A 77 8.21 2.41 3.16
CA TYR A 77 7.20 2.78 4.13
C TYR A 77 7.64 2.47 5.56
N LYS A 78 7.29 3.35 6.49
CA LYS A 78 7.56 3.12 7.91
C LYS A 78 6.60 2.09 8.47
N GLN A 79 7.03 1.34 9.49
CA GLN A 79 6.21 0.32 10.14
C GLN A 79 4.84 0.83 10.62
N ARG A 80 4.76 2.09 11.05
CA ARG A 80 3.50 2.74 11.47
C ARG A 80 2.58 3.06 10.28
N GLU A 81 3.12 3.40 9.12
CA GLU A 81 2.35 3.60 7.89
C GLU A 81 1.84 2.26 7.35
N ILE A 82 2.67 1.22 7.42
CA ILE A 82 2.30 -0.16 7.06
C ILE A 82 1.17 -0.66 7.98
N ALA A 83 1.29 -0.44 9.29
CA ALA A 83 0.27 -0.78 10.27
C ALA A 83 -1.09 -0.14 9.93
N ASP A 84 -1.09 1.16 9.64
CA ASP A 84 -2.29 1.91 9.25
C ASP A 84 -2.87 1.43 7.91
N MET A 85 -2.02 1.10 6.93
CA MET A 85 -2.46 0.59 5.62
C MET A 85 -3.01 -0.83 5.66
N LEU A 86 -2.50 -1.67 6.56
CA LEU A 86 -2.90 -3.08 6.66
C LEU A 86 -3.92 -3.34 7.77
N GLY A 87 -4.29 -2.32 8.55
CA GLY A 87 -5.22 -2.47 9.67
C GLY A 87 -4.67 -3.35 10.81
N VAL A 88 -3.34 -3.41 10.96
CA VAL A 88 -2.66 -4.21 11.99
C VAL A 88 -1.87 -3.33 12.94
N SER A 89 -1.50 -3.84 14.11
CA SER A 89 -0.67 -3.11 15.06
C SER A 89 0.77 -2.93 14.54
N GLN A 90 1.41 -1.82 14.87
CA GLN A 90 2.85 -1.62 14.54
C GLN A 90 3.73 -2.71 15.17
N SER A 91 3.36 -3.25 16.33
CA SER A 91 4.01 -4.40 16.96
C SER A 91 3.96 -5.64 16.07
N THR A 92 2.82 -5.90 15.43
CA THR A 92 2.63 -6.98 14.47
C THR A 92 3.57 -6.81 13.29
N VAL A 93 3.64 -5.60 12.73
CA VAL A 93 4.57 -5.26 11.65
C VAL A 93 6.03 -5.51 12.07
N SER A 94 6.44 -5.02 13.24
CA SER A 94 7.80 -5.25 13.73
C SER A 94 8.12 -6.73 13.92
N ASN A 95 7.15 -7.55 14.32
CA ASN A 95 7.37 -8.98 14.52
C ASN A 95 7.63 -9.68 13.18
N TYR A 96 6.82 -9.37 12.15
CA TYR A 96 6.96 -9.96 10.82
C TYR A 96 8.23 -9.53 10.05
N LEU A 97 8.83 -8.39 10.42
CA LEU A 97 10.10 -7.92 9.83
C LEU A 97 11.34 -8.55 10.48
N LYS A 98 11.23 -9.05 11.72
CA LYS A 98 12.34 -9.72 12.43
C LYS A 98 12.50 -11.18 12.01
N ASP A 99 11.42 -11.77 11.52
CA ASP A 99 11.29 -13.15 11.05
C ASP A 99 11.61 -13.28 9.55
#